data_AF-A0A8S1K5Q4-F1
#
_entry.id   AF-A0A8S1K5Q4-F1
#
_cell.length_a   1.000
_cell.length_b   1.000
_cell.length_c   1.000
_cell.angle_alpha   90.00
_cell.angle_beta   90.00
_cell.angle_gamma   90.00
#
_symmetry.space_group_name_H-M   'P 1'
#
loop_
_entity.id
_entity.type
_entity.pdbx_description
1 polymer ?
#
loop_
_entity_poly.entity_id
_entity_poly.type
_entity_poly.pdbx_seq_one_letter_code
_entity_poly.pdbx_strand_id
1 'polypeptide(L)'
;MGNQSEKKIAQFKQKVIGYYFYPTTAICILFLIINLYYGYALTIWGAIVMAIITLIQYFCYNQISKSLDLGLNADSYSIYLDVLALNGIIQLGSTIFDFFWYGYWIIPLILLYKGSQIIWGWLQKPQYAEDDKKDKKKKENKQKVKYIK
;
A
#
# COMPACT_ATOMS: atom_id res chain seq x y z
N MET A 1 27.63 -13.45 -14.03
CA MET A 1 27.51 -12.13 -13.34
C MET A 1 26.15 -11.90 -12.67
N GLY A 2 25.10 -12.71 -12.89
CA GLY A 2 23.79 -12.57 -12.21
C GLY A 2 23.78 -12.83 -10.69
N ASN A 3 24.56 -13.82 -10.22
CA ASN A 3 24.56 -14.24 -8.80
C ASN A 3 24.93 -13.16 -7.77
N GLN A 4 25.69 -12.11 -8.13
CA GLN A 4 26.02 -11.05 -7.18
C GLN A 4 24.91 -9.99 -7.06
N SER A 5 24.14 -9.76 -8.12
CA SER A 5 23.00 -8.84 -8.11
C SER A 5 21.84 -9.45 -7.31
N GLU A 6 21.52 -10.71 -7.57
CA GLU A 6 20.47 -11.45 -6.86
C GLU A 6 20.74 -11.55 -5.35
N LYS A 7 22.01 -11.78 -4.96
CA LYS A 7 22.40 -11.78 -3.54
C LYS A 7 22.22 -10.42 -2.87
N LYS A 8 22.50 -9.32 -3.57
CA LYS A 8 22.27 -7.96 -3.04
C LYS A 8 20.78 -7.66 -2.87
N ILE A 9 19.96 -8.07 -3.84
CA ILE A 9 18.50 -7.93 -3.78
C ILE A 9 17.92 -8.76 -2.61
N ALA A 10 18.41 -10.00 -2.43
CA ALA A 10 17.97 -10.86 -1.33
C ALA A 10 18.34 -10.29 0.06
N GLN A 11 19.55 -9.77 0.23
CA GLN A 11 19.97 -9.11 1.48
C GLN A 11 19.16 -7.85 1.76
N PHE A 12 18.87 -7.06 0.72
CA PHE A 12 18.04 -5.86 0.85
C PHE A 12 16.59 -6.22 1.23
N LYS A 13 16.00 -7.24 0.58
CA LYS A 13 14.69 -7.80 0.93
C LYS A 13 14.64 -8.24 2.40
N GLN A 14 15.65 -8.98 2.86
CA GLN A 14 15.75 -9.41 4.25
C GLN A 14 15.79 -8.22 5.22
N LYS A 15 16.50 -7.14 4.86
CA LYS A 15 16.60 -5.94 5.70
C LYS A 15 15.28 -5.17 5.76
N VAL A 16 14.58 -4.99 4.63
CA VAL A 16 13.30 -4.28 4.57
C VAL A 16 12.20 -5.06 5.29
N ILE A 17 12.09 -6.36 5.03
CA ILE A 17 11.15 -7.25 5.73
C ILE A 17 11.49 -7.27 7.23
N GLY A 18 12.78 -7.39 7.55
CA GLY A 18 13.27 -7.42 8.92
C GLY A 18 12.84 -6.21 9.75
N TYR A 19 13.02 -5.01 9.18
CA TYR A 19 12.84 -3.76 9.90
C TYR A 19 11.38 -3.28 9.97
N TYR A 20 10.59 -3.50 8.91
CA TYR A 20 9.23 -2.94 8.84
C TYR A 20 8.13 -4.00 9.02
N PHE A 21 8.34 -5.22 8.54
CA PHE A 21 7.29 -6.24 8.52
C PHE A 21 7.17 -7.01 9.84
N TYR A 22 8.28 -7.41 10.46
CA TYR A 22 8.23 -8.09 11.76
C TYR A 22 7.59 -7.25 12.88
N PRO A 23 7.96 -5.97 13.09
CA PRO A 23 7.33 -5.19 14.17
C PRO A 23 5.84 -4.95 13.91
N THR A 24 5.44 -4.62 12.68
CA THR A 24 4.02 -4.41 12.36
C THR A 24 3.20 -5.70 12.51
N THR A 25 3.77 -6.86 12.16
CA THR A 25 3.12 -8.16 12.37
C THR A 25 3.01 -8.50 13.85
N ALA A 26 4.05 -8.23 14.65
CA ALA A 26 4.02 -8.45 16.09
C ALA A 26 2.94 -7.57 16.76
N ILE A 27 2.83 -6.30 16.37
CA ILE A 27 1.78 -5.39 16.82
C ILE A 27 0.39 -5.95 16.44
N CYS A 28 0.23 -6.44 15.21
CA CYS A 28 -1.03 -7.00 14.76
C CYS A 28 -1.44 -8.23 15.58
N ILE A 29 -0.49 -9.13 15.89
CA ILE A 29 -0.75 -10.30 16.73
C ILE A 29 -1.14 -9.87 18.15
N LEU A 30 -0.43 -8.91 18.74
CA LEU A 30 -0.76 -8.37 20.07
C LEU A 30 -2.17 -7.75 20.08
N PHE A 31 -2.50 -6.95 19.07
CA PHE A 31 -3.83 -6.35 18.92
C PHE A 31 -4.93 -7.42 18.81
N LEU A 32 -4.70 -8.50 18.04
CA LEU A 32 -5.61 -9.63 17.92
C LEU A 32 -5.85 -10.32 19.27
N ILE A 33 -4.78 -10.62 20.01
CA ILE A 33 -4.85 -11.31 21.30
C ILE A 33 -5.60 -10.45 22.33
N ILE A 34 -5.31 -9.15 22.39
CA ILE A 34 -5.94 -8.23 23.34
C ILE A 34 -7.45 -8.11 23.06
N ASN A 35 -7.84 -7.91 21.81
CA ASN A 35 -9.26 -7.84 21.44
C ASN A 35 -10.00 -9.18 21.61
N LEU A 36 -9.30 -10.31 21.49
CA LEU A 36 -9.84 -11.62 21.81
C LEU A 36 -10.06 -11.78 23.32
N TYR A 37 -9.11 -11.32 24.14
CA TYR A 37 -9.22 -11.35 25.61
C TYR A 37 -10.38 -10.51 26.12
N TYR A 38 -10.58 -9.30 25.56
CA TYR A 38 -11.73 -8.45 25.89
C TYR A 38 -13.06 -8.91 25.24
N GLY A 39 -13.05 -10.00 24.47
CA GLY A 39 -14.25 -10.55 23.82
C GLY A 39 -14.78 -9.74 22.63
N TYR A 40 -14.19 -8.58 22.31
CA TYR A 40 -14.60 -7.75 21.18
C TYR A 40 -14.46 -8.51 19.84
N ALA A 41 -13.41 -9.33 19.69
CA ALA A 41 -13.20 -10.15 18.50
C ALA A 41 -14.29 -11.23 18.27
N LEU A 42 -15.05 -11.60 19.30
CA LEU A 42 -16.15 -12.56 19.19
C LEU A 42 -17.45 -11.91 18.71
N THR A 43 -17.51 -10.58 18.67
CA THR A 43 -18.63 -9.86 18.05
C THR A 43 -18.50 -9.92 16.53
N ILE A 44 -19.63 -9.97 15.81
CA ILE A 44 -19.64 -9.93 14.34
C ILE A 44 -18.90 -8.68 13.83
N TRP A 45 -19.08 -7.54 14.50
CA TRP A 45 -18.40 -6.31 14.12
C TRP A 45 -16.89 -6.36 14.34
N GLY A 46 -16.44 -6.83 15.50
CA GLY A 46 -15.02 -7.00 15.77
C GLY A 46 -14.38 -7.98 14.81
N ALA A 47 -15.04 -9.11 14.52
CA ALA A 47 -14.56 -10.08 13.55
C ALA A 47 -14.39 -9.49 12.14
N ILE A 48 -15.35 -8.70 11.66
CA ILE A 48 -15.26 -8.02 10.36
C ILE A 48 -14.08 -7.04 10.34
N VAL A 49 -13.93 -6.22 11.37
CA VAL A 49 -12.84 -5.23 11.41
C VAL A 49 -11.48 -5.93 11.45
N MET A 50 -11.34 -6.98 12.26
CA MET A 50 -10.13 -7.79 12.30
C MET A 50 -9.80 -8.44 10.96
N ALA A 51 -10.82 -8.95 10.26
CA ALA A 51 -10.65 -9.51 8.93
C ALA A 51 -10.15 -8.44 7.94
N ILE A 52 -10.70 -7.22 7.97
CA ILE A 52 -10.27 -6.12 7.10
C ILE A 52 -8.83 -5.73 7.40
N ILE A 53 -8.48 -5.56 8.67
CA ILE A 53 -7.14 -5.15 9.10
C ILE A 53 -6.08 -6.19 8.68
N THR A 54 -6.37 -7.46 8.90
CA THR A 54 -5.47 -8.57 8.51
C THR A 54 -5.36 -8.70 6.99
N LEU A 55 -6.44 -8.47 6.24
CA LEU A 55 -6.41 -8.42 4.78
C LEU A 55 -5.53 -7.28 4.25
N ILE A 56 -5.61 -6.10 4.87
CA ILE A 56 -4.79 -4.94 4.47
C ILE A 56 -3.31 -5.21 4.75
N GLN A 57 -3.01 -5.77 5.92
CA GLN A 57 -1.65 -6.18 6.29
C GLN A 57 -1.09 -7.19 5.27
N TYR A 58 -1.88 -8.22 4.94
CA TYR A 58 -1.51 -9.24 3.96
C TYR A 58 -1.32 -8.64 2.56
N PHE A 59 -2.22 -7.75 2.13
CA PHE A 59 -2.14 -7.10 0.83
C PHE A 59 -0.88 -6.24 0.72
N CYS A 60 -0.60 -5.39 1.72
CA CYS A 60 0.60 -4.55 1.73
C CYS A 60 1.87 -5.40 1.71
N TYR A 61 1.91 -6.49 2.49
CA TYR A 61 3.03 -7.43 2.45
C TYR A 61 3.25 -8.04 1.07
N ASN A 62 2.17 -8.49 0.42
CA ASN A 62 2.26 -9.11 -0.90
C ASN A 62 2.78 -8.10 -1.95
N GLN A 63 2.32 -6.85 -1.90
CA GLN A 63 2.78 -5.80 -2.83
C GLN A 63 4.23 -5.41 -2.58
N ILE A 64 4.66 -5.28 -1.33
CA ILE A 64 6.05 -4.99 -0.96
C ILE A 64 6.96 -6.15 -1.41
N SER A 65 6.55 -7.40 -1.13
CA SER A 65 7.33 -8.59 -1.50
C SER A 65 7.47 -8.72 -3.01
N LYS A 66 6.39 -8.54 -3.77
CA LYS A 66 6.45 -8.53 -5.25
C LYS A 66 7.35 -7.43 -5.79
N SER A 67 7.27 -6.23 -5.23
CA SER A 67 8.09 -5.10 -5.68
C SER A 67 9.58 -5.33 -5.40
N LEU A 68 9.90 -5.94 -4.24
CA LEU A 68 11.26 -6.33 -3.89
C LEU A 68 11.78 -7.47 -4.77
N ASP A 69 10.95 -8.45 -5.10
CA ASP A 69 11.32 -9.58 -5.97
C ASP A 69 11.59 -9.14 -7.41
N LEU A 70 10.89 -8.11 -7.88
CA LEU A 70 11.13 -7.48 -9.18
C LEU A 70 12.31 -6.49 -9.17
N GLY A 71 12.93 -6.24 -8.01
CA GLY A 71 14.02 -5.29 -7.86
C GLY A 71 13.62 -3.84 -8.15
N LEU A 72 12.34 -3.49 -7.97
CA LEU A 72 11.83 -2.14 -8.20
C LEU A 72 12.38 -1.16 -7.15
N ASN A 73 12.50 0.11 -7.56
CA ASN A 73 12.98 1.18 -6.68
C ASN A 73 12.05 1.40 -5.48
N ALA A 74 12.60 1.97 -4.40
CA ALA A 74 11.90 2.25 -3.15
C ALA A 74 10.58 3.02 -3.32
N ASP A 75 10.51 3.93 -4.31
CA ASP A 75 9.31 4.70 -4.63
C ASP A 75 8.12 3.83 -5.05
N SER A 76 8.36 2.63 -5.60
CA SER A 76 7.30 1.74 -6.07
C SER A 76 6.53 1.10 -4.91
N TYR A 77 7.15 0.95 -3.74
CA TYR A 77 6.55 0.28 -2.59
C TYR A 77 6.47 1.13 -1.32
N SER A 78 6.95 2.37 -1.35
CA SER A 78 6.89 3.32 -0.22
C SER A 78 5.46 3.52 0.30
N ILE A 79 4.49 3.68 -0.59
CA ILE A 79 3.07 3.83 -0.22
C ILE A 79 2.57 2.64 0.61
N TYR A 80 2.96 1.41 0.25
CA TYR A 80 2.54 0.23 0.99
C TYR A 80 3.23 0.14 2.36
N LEU A 81 4.47 0.62 2.47
CA LEU A 81 5.16 0.74 3.75
C LEU A 81 4.49 1.78 4.66
N ASP A 82 4.09 2.92 4.10
CA ASP A 82 3.39 3.97 4.84
C ASP A 82 2.04 3.47 5.37
N VAL A 83 1.28 2.75 4.53
CA VAL A 83 0.02 2.12 4.94
C VAL A 83 0.27 1.07 6.03
N LEU A 84 1.33 0.27 5.92
CA LEU A 84 1.69 -0.74 6.93
C LEU A 84 2.04 -0.09 8.27
N ALA A 85 2.83 0.98 8.25
CA ALA A 85 3.23 1.72 9.43
C ALA A 85 2.03 2.43 10.08
N LEU A 86 1.18 3.05 9.27
CA LEU A 86 -0.05 3.71 9.73
C LEU A 86 -1.01 2.69 10.35
N ASN A 87 -1.15 1.50 9.74
CA ASN A 87 -1.94 0.41 10.32
C ASN A 87 -1.38 0.00 11.70
N GLY A 88 -0.07 -0.18 11.84
CA GLY A 88 0.57 -0.48 13.12
C GLY A 88 0.37 0.60 14.18
N ILE A 89 0.45 1.88 13.79
CA ILE A 89 0.20 3.01 14.71
C ILE A 89 -1.25 3.03 15.18
N ILE A 90 -2.21 2.82 14.28
CA ILE A 90 -3.63 2.75 14.64
C ILE A 90 -3.89 1.54 15.56
N GLN A 91 -3.30 0.38 15.29
CA GLN A 91 -3.42 -0.81 16.14
C GLN A 91 -2.89 -0.55 17.56
N LEU A 92 -1.68 -0.01 17.69
CA LEU A 92 -1.12 0.37 18.99
C LEU A 92 -1.97 1.43 19.69
N GLY A 93 -2.34 2.49 18.96
CA GLY A 93 -3.16 3.57 19.49
C GLY A 93 -4.52 3.07 19.98
N SER A 94 -5.19 2.21 19.19
CA SER A 94 -6.50 1.63 19.53
C SER A 94 -6.45 0.62 20.68
N THR A 95 -5.25 0.10 20.99
CA THR A 95 -5.05 -0.75 22.17
C THR A 95 -5.03 0.08 23.46
N ILE A 96 -4.57 1.33 23.39
CA ILE A 96 -4.42 2.21 24.56
C ILE A 96 -5.61 3.17 24.69
N PHE A 97 -6.14 3.64 23.57
CA PHE A 97 -7.17 4.67 23.50
C PHE A 97 -8.26 4.31 22.48
N ASP A 98 -9.51 4.29 22.92
CA ASP A 98 -10.66 3.97 22.06
C ASP A 98 -10.83 4.92 20.86
N PHE A 99 -10.40 6.18 20.97
CA PHE A 99 -10.52 7.15 19.87
C PHE A 99 -9.75 6.75 18.61
N PHE A 100 -8.66 5.99 18.74
CA PHE A 100 -7.88 5.57 17.56
C PHE A 100 -8.65 4.62 16.65
N TRP A 101 -9.74 4.00 17.13
CA TRP A 101 -10.65 3.23 16.29
C TRP A 101 -11.23 4.04 15.12
N TYR A 102 -11.41 5.35 15.28
CA TYR A 102 -11.88 6.21 14.19
C TYR A 102 -10.87 6.32 13.04
N GLY A 103 -9.59 6.04 13.30
CA GLY A 103 -8.57 5.94 12.25
C GLY A 103 -8.91 4.87 11.19
N TYR A 104 -9.58 3.78 11.59
CA TYR A 104 -10.00 2.75 10.64
C TYR A 104 -11.10 3.19 9.69
N TRP A 105 -11.82 4.28 9.97
CA TRP A 105 -12.81 4.84 9.04
C TRP A 105 -12.15 5.54 7.85
N ILE A 106 -10.87 5.94 7.96
CA ILE A 106 -10.13 6.55 6.85
C ILE A 106 -9.93 5.55 5.72
N ILE A 107 -9.71 4.27 6.05
CA ILE A 107 -9.47 3.19 5.09
C ILE A 107 -10.67 2.96 4.13
N PRO A 108 -11.92 2.72 4.59
CA PRO A 108 -13.07 2.59 3.72
C PRO A 108 -13.36 3.89 2.97
N LEU A 109 -13.04 5.06 3.53
CA LEU A 109 -13.22 6.35 2.86
C LEU A 109 -12.28 6.51 1.66
N ILE A 110 -11.02 6.11 1.81
CA ILE A 110 -10.04 6.06 0.70
C ILE A 110 -10.44 5.00 -0.33
N LEU A 111 -10.90 3.83 0.11
CA LEU A 111 -11.40 2.78 -0.79
C LEU A 111 -12.63 3.23 -1.58
N LEU A 112 -13.55 3.96 -0.95
CA LEU A 112 -14.69 4.59 -1.62
C LEU A 112 -14.24 5.63 -2.63
N TYR A 113 -13.25 6.47 -2.29
CA TYR A 113 -12.74 7.48 -3.20
C TYR A 113 -12.03 6.86 -4.42
N LYS A 114 -11.17 5.87 -4.22
CA LYS A 114 -10.50 5.18 -5.33
C LYS A 114 -11.47 4.30 -6.12
N GLY A 115 -12.39 3.62 -5.44
CA GLY A 115 -13.46 2.84 -6.05
C GLY A 115 -14.37 3.72 -6.90
N SER A 116 -14.72 4.92 -6.42
CA SER A 116 -15.51 5.88 -7.19
C SER A 116 -14.74 6.34 -8.42
N GLN A 117 -13.43 6.64 -8.35
CA GLN A 117 -12.64 6.97 -9.54
C GLN A 117 -12.62 5.83 -10.58
N ILE A 118 -12.55 4.57 -10.15
CA ILE A 118 -12.61 3.41 -11.05
C ILE A 118 -13.99 3.31 -11.69
N ILE A 119 -15.07 3.44 -10.91
CA ILE A 119 -16.45 3.39 -11.40
C ILE A 119 -16.74 4.55 -12.35
N TRP A 120 -16.31 5.76 -12.01
CA TRP A 120 -16.42 6.95 -12.86
C TRP A 120 -15.62 6.80 -14.16
N GLY A 121 -14.41 6.26 -14.09
CA GLY A 121 -13.59 5.96 -15.27
C GLY A 121 -14.16 4.84 -16.15
N TRP A 122 -14.92 3.91 -15.56
CA TRP A 122 -15.65 2.87 -16.30
C TRP A 122 -16.93 3.43 -16.95
N LEU A 123 -17.65 4.30 -16.24
CA LEU A 123 -18.88 4.95 -16.71
C LEU A 123 -18.60 6.00 -17.81
N GLN A 124 -17.41 6.62 -17.83
CA GLN A 124 -16.99 7.61 -18.82
C GLN A 124 -16.42 7.03 -20.14
N LYS A 125 -16.49 5.71 -20.38
CA LYS A 125 -16.22 5.15 -21.72
C LYS A 125 -17.55 5.00 -22.47
N PRO A 126 -17.91 6.00 -23.30
CA PRO A 126 -17.30 6.04 -24.62
C PRO A 126 -16.62 7.38 -24.93
N GLN A 127 -15.56 7.31 -25.75
CA GLN A 127 -14.93 8.41 -26.48
C GLN A 127 -13.73 9.13 -25.83
N TYR A 128 -12.66 8.40 -25.50
CA TYR A 128 -11.30 8.97 -25.46
C TYR A 128 -10.30 8.01 -26.13
N ALA A 129 -10.43 7.87 -27.45
CA ALA A 129 -9.33 7.46 -28.32
C ALA A 129 -8.47 8.66 -28.77
N GLU A 130 -8.60 9.82 -28.12
CA GLU A 130 -8.02 11.10 -28.58
C GLU A 130 -6.93 11.72 -27.69
N ASP A 131 -6.78 11.30 -26.43
CA ASP A 131 -5.74 11.90 -25.57
C ASP A 131 -4.32 11.34 -25.82
N ASP A 132 -4.20 10.16 -26.43
CA ASP A 132 -2.89 9.61 -26.85
C ASP A 132 -2.21 10.42 -27.98
N LYS A 133 -2.94 11.33 -28.65
CA LYS A 133 -2.38 12.16 -29.74
C LYS A 133 -1.85 13.53 -29.28
N LYS A 134 -2.30 14.07 -28.15
CA LYS A 134 -1.84 15.39 -27.66
C LYS A 134 -0.51 15.32 -26.91
N ASP A 135 -0.25 14.24 -26.17
CA ASP A 135 1.01 14.10 -25.44
C ASP A 135 2.22 13.73 -26.31
N LYS A 136 2.00 13.08 -27.47
CA LYS A 136 3.05 12.89 -28.48
C LYS A 136 3.47 14.20 -29.15
N LYS A 137 2.50 15.07 -29.50
CA LYS A 137 2.80 16.38 -30.14
C LYS A 137 3.54 17.37 -29.23
N LYS A 138 3.31 17.33 -27.91
CA LYS A 138 4.03 18.20 -26.95
C LYS A 138 5.48 17.75 -26.70
N LYS A 139 5.78 16.45 -26.83
CA LYS A 139 7.15 15.93 -26.67
C LYS A 139 8.02 16.13 -27.93
N GLU A 140 7.45 16.04 -29.13
CA GLU A 140 8.20 16.29 -30.38
C GLU A 140 8.58 17.77 -30.56
N ASN A 141 7.74 18.72 -30.12
CA ASN A 141 8.02 20.15 -30.29
C ASN A 141 9.12 20.69 -29.35
N LYS A 142 9.56 19.92 -28.34
CA LYS A 142 10.65 20.34 -27.43
C LYS A 142 12.05 19.89 -27.87
N GLN A 143 12.17 19.04 -28.89
CA GLN A 143 13.47 18.46 -29.29
C GLN A 143 14.20 19.17 -30.44
N LYS A 144 13.65 20.25 -31.02
CA LYS A 144 14.37 21.03 -32.06
C LYS A 144 15.12 22.21 -31.46
N VAL A 145 16.17 21.92 -30.67
CA VAL A 145 17.20 22.93 -30.39
C VAL A 145 18.21 22.89 -31.54
N LYS A 146 18.22 23.96 -32.34
CA LYS A 146 19.11 24.18 -33.48
C LYS A 146 20.56 24.30 -32.98
N TYR A 147 21.47 23.44 -33.44
CA TYR A 147 22.90 23.69 -33.33
C TYR A 147 23.29 24.75 -34.37
N ILE A 148 23.84 25.88 -33.92
CA ILE A 148 24.52 26.86 -34.78
C ILE A 148 25.98 26.41 -34.89
N LYS A 149 26.46 26.30 -36.13
CA LYS A 149 27.80 25.84 -36.50
C LYS A 149 28.81 26.99 -36.39
#